data_AF-A0A963WJK1-F1
#
_entry.id   AF-A0A963WJK1-F1
#
_cell.length_a   1.000
_cell.length_b   1.000
_cell.length_c   1.000
_cell.angle_alpha   90.00
_cell.angle_beta   90.00
_cell.angle_gamma   90.00
#
_symmetry.space_group_name_H-M   'P 1'
#
loop_
_entity.id
_entity.type
_entity.pdbx_description
1 polymer ?
#
loop_
_entity_poly.entity_id
_entity_poly.type
_entity_poly.pdbx_seq_one_letter_code
_entity_poly.pdbx_strand_id
1 'polypeptide(L)'
;MGELIDKELDQIVSVTESGKQRRLSKREILIKGLINDALKGDRKAQAMLLPYVERTREHGDQLSELDPAEIARFALRYLPRDDEESSG
;
A
#
# COMPACT_ATOMS: atom_id res chain seq x y z
N MET A 1 -22.58 1.98 14.71
CA MET A 1 -22.48 0.70 13.97
C MET A 1 -21.20 0.64 13.14
N GLY A 2 -20.84 1.69 12.39
CA GLY A 2 -19.58 1.77 11.64
C GLY A 2 -18.32 1.49 12.48
N GLU A 3 -18.18 2.14 13.64
CA GLU A 3 -17.01 1.94 14.52
C GLU A 3 -16.80 0.49 14.99
N LEU A 4 -17.86 -0.31 15.11
CA LEU A 4 -17.74 -1.71 15.51
C LEU A 4 -17.19 -2.55 14.36
N ILE A 5 -17.66 -2.27 13.14
CA ILE A 5 -17.19 -2.94 11.92
C ILE A 5 -15.73 -2.58 11.65
N ASP A 6 -15.36 -1.30 11.79
CA ASP A 6 -13.98 -0.86 11.58
C ASP A 6 -13.02 -1.54 12.55
N LYS A 7 -13.36 -1.58 13.85
CA LYS A 7 -12.58 -2.30 14.86
C LYS A 7 -12.43 -3.78 14.55
N GLU A 8 -13.49 -4.41 14.08
CA GLU A 8 -13.46 -5.83 13.69
C GLU A 8 -12.56 -6.05 12.47
N LEU A 9 -12.68 -5.20 11.45
CA LEU A 9 -11.87 -5.23 10.25
C LEU A 9 -10.37 -5.03 10.52
N ASP A 10 -10.03 -4.26 11.55
CA ASP A 10 -8.66 -3.98 11.98
C ASP A 10 -8.05 -5.10 12.84
N GLN A 11 -8.83 -6.11 13.28
CA GLN A 11 -8.28 -7.20 14.07
C GLN A 11 -7.29 -8.05 13.28
N ILE A 12 -6.11 -8.24 13.87
CA ILE A 12 -5.05 -9.10 13.33
C ILE A 12 -5.34 -10.57 13.68
N VAL A 13 -5.36 -11.42 12.65
CA VAL A 13 -5.48 -12.88 12.77
C VAL A 13 -4.29 -13.57 12.11
N SER A 14 -4.00 -14.80 12.54
CA SER A 14 -2.98 -15.63 11.88
C SER A 14 -3.64 -16.46 10.77
N VAL A 15 -3.09 -16.38 9.56
CA VAL A 15 -3.54 -17.15 8.39
C VAL A 15 -2.36 -17.86 7.74
N THR A 16 -2.61 -18.99 7.10
CA THR A 16 -1.60 -19.70 6.31
C THR A 16 -1.72 -19.30 4.84
N GLU A 17 -0.70 -18.68 4.29
CA GLU A 17 -0.62 -18.27 2.89
C GLU A 17 0.63 -18.89 2.26
N SER A 18 0.46 -19.67 1.19
CA SER A 18 1.56 -20.38 0.50
C SER A 18 2.45 -21.21 1.45
N GLY A 19 1.80 -21.90 2.40
CA GLY A 19 2.47 -22.74 3.40
C GLY A 19 3.18 -21.98 4.52
N LYS A 20 3.13 -20.64 4.55
CA LYS A 20 3.71 -19.81 5.61
C LYS A 20 2.63 -19.16 6.45
N GLN A 21 2.80 -19.14 7.76
CA GLN A 21 1.93 -18.34 8.62
C GLN A 21 2.24 -16.85 8.46
N ARG A 22 1.19 -16.05 8.31
CA ARG A 22 1.24 -14.59 8.26
C ARG A 22 0.18 -14.01 9.18
N ARG A 23 0.50 -12.85 9.76
CA ARG A 23 -0.45 -12.07 10.55
C ARG A 23 -1.02 -10.97 9.67
N LEU A 24 -2.32 -11.00 9.44
CA LEU A 24 -3.03 -10.04 8.59
C LEU A 24 -4.29 -9.56 9.31
N SER A 25 -4.68 -8.32 9.04
CA SER A 25 -6.00 -7.80 9.42
C SER A 25 -7.11 -8.49 8.62
N LYS A 26 -8.32 -8.52 9.17
CA LYS A 26 -9.49 -9.04 8.44
C LYS A 26 -9.77 -8.21 7.18
N ARG A 27 -9.49 -6.91 7.20
CA ARG A 27 -9.56 -6.04 6.01
C ARG A 27 -8.64 -6.53 4.90
N GLU A 28 -7.36 -6.79 5.20
CA GLU A 28 -6.40 -7.29 4.20
C GLU A 28 -6.83 -8.65 3.63
N ILE A 29 -7.37 -9.53 4.48
CA ILE A 29 -7.89 -10.83 4.05
C ILE A 29 -9.07 -10.68 3.10
N LEU A 30 -10.02 -9.79 3.41
CA LEU A 30 -11.17 -9.52 2.55
C LEU A 30 -10.74 -8.95 1.18
N ILE A 31 -9.81 -8.00 1.18
CA ILE A 31 -9.29 -7.40 -0.06
C ILE A 31 -8.57 -8.48 -0.90
N LYS A 32 -7.73 -9.31 -0.28
CA LYS A 32 -7.07 -10.44 -0.97
C LYS A 32 -8.08 -11.43 -1.56
N GLY A 33 -9.14 -11.75 -0.83
CA GLY A 33 -10.24 -12.59 -1.31
C GLY A 33 -10.91 -12.00 -2.55
N LEU A 34 -11.28 -10.73 -2.48
CA LEU A 34 -11.90 -10.00 -3.59
C LEU A 34 -11.02 -10.00 -4.84
N ILE A 35 -9.71 -9.79 -4.68
CA ILE A 35 -8.74 -9.84 -5.79
C ILE A 35 -8.69 -11.26 -6.37
N ASN A 36 -8.61 -12.29 -5.54
CA ASN A 36 -8.56 -13.68 -6.00
C ASN A 36 -9.82 -14.08 -6.78
N ASP A 37 -11.00 -13.62 -6.35
CA ASP A 37 -12.25 -13.89 -7.04
C ASP A 37 -12.32 -13.15 -8.39
N ALA A 38 -11.85 -11.90 -8.44
CA ALA A 38 -11.72 -11.16 -9.69
C ALA A 38 -10.75 -11.84 -10.68
N LEU A 39 -9.62 -12.36 -10.19
CA LEU A 39 -8.65 -13.12 -11.00
C LEU A 39 -9.22 -14.43 -11.54
N LYS A 40 -10.19 -15.03 -10.84
CA LYS A 40 -10.93 -16.22 -11.30
C LYS A 40 -12.06 -15.90 -12.28
N GLY A 41 -12.30 -14.62 -12.59
CA GLY A 41 -13.32 -14.21 -13.56
C GLY A 41 -14.64 -13.74 -12.95
N ASP A 42 -14.73 -13.52 -11.64
CA ASP A 42 -15.92 -12.92 -11.04
C ASP A 42 -16.10 -11.48 -11.54
N ARG A 43 -17.14 -11.27 -12.37
CA ARG A 43 -17.41 -9.97 -13.01
C ARG A 43 -17.77 -8.88 -12.01
N LYS A 44 -18.42 -9.22 -10.89
CA LYS A 44 -18.79 -8.25 -9.86
C LYS A 44 -17.56 -7.80 -9.09
N ALA A 45 -16.68 -8.74 -8.73
CA ALA A 45 -15.41 -8.43 -8.09
C ALA A 45 -14.51 -7.59 -9.03
N GLN A 46 -14.45 -7.95 -10.31
CA GLN A 46 -13.74 -7.16 -11.33
C GLN A 46 -14.29 -5.73 -11.42
N ALA A 47 -15.61 -5.56 -11.51
CA ALA A 47 -16.24 -4.24 -11.56
C ALA A 47 -15.95 -3.39 -10.30
N MET A 48 -15.88 -4.01 -9.12
CA MET A 48 -15.52 -3.32 -7.88
C MET A 48 -14.06 -2.88 -7.85
N LEU A 49 -13.15 -3.60 -8.51
CA LEU A 49 -11.72 -3.33 -8.50
C LEU A 49 -11.24 -2.39 -9.63
N LEU A 50 -11.95 -2.33 -10.77
CA LEU A 50 -11.59 -1.49 -11.93
C LEU A 50 -11.27 -0.02 -11.56
N PRO A 51 -12.06 0.69 -10.72
CA PRO A 51 -11.76 2.08 -10.36
C PRO A 51 -10.41 2.28 -9.67
N TYR A 52 -9.88 1.26 -8.99
CA TYR A 52 -8.60 1.31 -8.31
C TYR A 52 -7.42 1.03 -9.26
N VAL A 53 -7.66 0.24 -10.32
CA VAL A 53 -6.68 0.00 -11.38
C VAL A 53 -6.45 1.26 -12.21
N GLU A 54 -7.53 1.99 -12.51
CA GLU A 54 -7.48 3.22 -13.31
C GLU A 54 -6.80 4.38 -12.57
N ARG A 55 -7.12 4.61 -11.29
CA ARG A 55 -6.48 5.67 -10.48
C ARG A 55 -4.98 5.48 -10.26
N THR A 56 -4.50 4.24 -10.25
CA THR A 56 -3.07 3.96 -10.08
C THR A 56 -2.27 4.43 -11.30
N ARG A 57 -2.87 4.47 -12.49
CA ARG A 57 -2.22 5.03 -13.70
C ARG A 57 -2.07 6.54 -13.62
N GLU A 58 -3.07 7.24 -13.08
CA GLU A 58 -3.05 8.70 -12.97
C GLU A 58 -2.02 9.22 -11.95
N HIS A 59 -1.71 8.47 -10.88
CA HIS A 59 -0.70 8.86 -9.88
C HIS A 59 0.72 8.39 -10.24
N GLY A 60 0.86 7.37 -11.10
CA GLY A 60 2.16 6.97 -11.64
C GLY A 60 2.80 8.06 -12.50
N ASP A 61 1.98 8.84 -13.21
CA ASP A 61 2.44 9.97 -14.04
C ASP A 61 2.93 11.17 -13.22
N GLN A 62 2.41 11.41 -12.01
CA GLN A 62 2.83 12.55 -11.18
C GLN A 62 4.28 12.46 -10.68
N LEU A 63 4.84 11.24 -10.51
CA LEU A 63 6.25 11.11 -10.16
C LEU A 63 7.17 11.41 -11.35
N SER A 64 6.70 11.18 -12.59
CA SER A 64 7.46 11.50 -13.80
C SER A 64 7.42 12.98 -14.20
N GLU A 65 6.53 13.77 -13.60
CA GLU A 65 6.43 15.22 -13.84
C GLU A 65 7.35 16.07 -12.95
N LEU A 66 7.94 15.49 -11.90
CA LEU A 66 8.85 16.20 -11.00
C LEU A 66 10.26 16.25 -11.59
N ASP A 67 10.83 17.46 -11.70
CA ASP A 67 12.23 17.65 -12.11
C ASP A 67 13.15 16.93 -11.10
N PRO A 68 14.01 15.99 -11.54
CA PRO A 68 14.97 15.32 -10.67
C PRO A 68 15.83 16.29 -9.83
N ALA A 69 16.11 17.48 -10.35
CA ALA A 69 16.85 18.51 -9.61
C ALA A 69 16.04 19.06 -8.42
N GLU A 70 14.72 19.13 -8.52
CA GLU A 70 13.84 19.57 -7.45
C GLU A 70 13.71 18.52 -6.35
N ILE A 71 13.62 17.25 -6.73
CA ILE A 71 13.68 16.11 -5.80
C ILE A 71 15.00 16.10 -5.04
N ALA A 72 16.13 16.30 -5.74
CA ALA A 72 17.45 16.36 -5.12
C ALA A 72 17.58 17.53 -4.12
N ARG A 73 17.09 18.72 -4.48
CA ARG A 73 17.06 19.89 -3.58
C ARG A 73 16.22 19.63 -2.33
N PHE A 74 15.06 18.98 -2.49
CA PHE A 74 14.21 18.60 -1.36
C PHE A 74 14.91 17.59 -0.46
N ALA A 75 15.50 16.53 -1.03
CA ALA A 75 16.21 15.50 -0.29
C ALA A 75 17.38 16.08 0.51
N LEU A 76 18.18 16.97 -0.08
CA LEU A 76 19.30 17.64 0.59
C LEU A 76 18.86 18.56 1.75
N ARG A 77 17.60 18.99 1.78
CA ARG A 77 17.06 19.80 2.89
C ARG A 77 16.75 18.97 4.13
N TYR A 78 16.49 17.68 3.96
CA TYR A 78 16.05 16.77 5.03
C TYR A 78 17.01 15.61 5.30
N LEU A 79 18.02 15.41 4.44
CA LEU A 79 19.14 14.55 4.78
C LEU A 79 19.90 15.19 5.95
N PRO A 80 20.05 14.48 7.09
CA PRO A 80 20.90 14.96 8.15
C PRO A 80 22.30 15.20 7.57
N ARG A 81 22.87 16.38 7.84
CA ARG A 81 24.29 16.57 7.61
C ARG A 81 24.98 15.72 8.66
N ASP A 82 25.71 14.70 8.22
CA ASP A 82 26.65 13.98 9.08
C ASP A 82 27.79 14.95 9.44
N ASP A 83 27.49 15.89 10.33
CA ASP A 83 28.48 16.67 11.05
C ASP A 83 28.67 16.00 12.41
N GLU A 84 29.91 15.57 12.65
CA GLU A 84 30.52 15.02 13.88
C GLU A 84 30.79 13.51 13.86
N GLU A 85 32.00 13.13 13.42
CA GLU A 85 33.01 12.50 14.29
C GLU A 85 34.34 12.32 13.54
N SER A 86 35.30 13.21 13.79
CA SER A 86 36.68 12.83 14.14
C SER A 86 37.49 14.07 14.50
N SER A 87 37.35 14.51 15.76
CA SER A 87 38.49 15.05 16.50
C SER A 87 38.96 13.93 17.42
N GLY A 88 40.13 13.38 17.10
CA GLY A 88 40.79 12.32 17.86
C GLY A 88 42.15 12.01 17.26
#